data_AF-A0A3D1U3N8-F1
#
_entry.id   AF-A0A3D1U3N8-F1
#
_cell.length_a   1.000
_cell.length_b   1.000
_cell.length_c   1.000
_cell.angle_alpha   90.00
_cell.angle_beta   90.00
_cell.angle_gamma   90.00
#
_symmetry.space_group_name_H-M   'P 1'
#
loop_
_entity.id
_entity.type
_entity.pdbx_description
1 polymer ?
#
loop_
_entity_poly.entity_id
_entity_poly.type
_entity_poly.pdbx_seq_one_letter_code
_entity_poly.pdbx_strand_id
1 'polypeptide(L)'
;MVPLTLGHGNAFLPAFTATGESLFVELACIGSPGGMSIGAITAIKSCDGGAVLNELAGYKGHRFALTVSATADTSWELFIASGPASPAP
;
A
#
# COMPACT_ATOMS: atom_id res chain seq x y z
N MET A 1 1.35 -4.29 -10.76
CA MET A 1 2.32 -3.94 -9.70
C MET A 1 2.48 -2.43 -9.66
N VAL A 2 2.78 -1.89 -8.48
CA VAL A 2 3.19 -0.50 -8.28
C VAL A 2 4.65 -0.54 -7.85
N PRO A 3 5.59 0.04 -8.62
CA PRO A 3 6.99 0.10 -8.22
C PRO A 3 7.12 0.92 -6.93
N LEU A 4 8.28 0.83 -6.29
CA LEU A 4 8.57 1.63 -5.10
C LEU A 4 8.25 3.09 -5.37
N THR A 5 7.27 3.62 -4.64
CA THR A 5 6.74 4.96 -4.81
C THR A 5 6.90 5.72 -3.51
N LEU A 6 7.52 6.89 -3.61
CA LEU A 6 7.73 7.81 -2.51
C LEU A 6 6.77 9.00 -2.69
N GLY A 7 6.27 9.53 -1.59
CA GLY A 7 5.44 10.72 -1.65
C GLY A 7 5.27 11.41 -0.31
N HIS A 8 4.48 12.48 -0.34
CA HIS A 8 4.22 13.33 0.79
C HIS A 8 2.75 13.76 0.79
N GLY A 9 2.09 13.73 1.94
CA GLY A 9 0.66 13.98 2.04
C GLY A 9 -0.17 13.03 1.16
N ASN A 10 -1.28 13.55 0.63
CA ASN A 10 -2.18 12.78 -0.20
C ASN A 10 -1.62 12.57 -1.62
N ALA A 11 -1.85 11.40 -2.21
CA ALA A 11 -1.48 11.15 -3.60
C ALA A 11 -2.42 10.16 -4.30
N PHE A 12 -2.52 10.32 -5.62
CA PHE A 12 -3.15 9.34 -6.52
C PHE A 12 -2.06 8.53 -7.20
N LEU A 13 -2.18 7.21 -7.14
CA LEU A 13 -1.23 6.32 -7.79
C LEU A 13 -1.78 5.81 -9.12
N PRO A 14 -0.89 5.47 -10.07
CA PRO A 14 -1.30 4.83 -11.30
C PRO A 14 -2.12 3.58 -11.03
N ALA A 15 -3.20 3.40 -11.79
CA ALA A 15 -3.99 2.19 -11.70
C ALA A 15 -3.19 0.99 -12.22
N PHE A 16 -3.35 -0.17 -11.58
CA PHE A 16 -2.72 -1.41 -12.01
C PHE A 16 -3.68 -2.59 -11.89
N THR A 17 -3.40 -3.66 -12.64
CA THR A 17 -4.11 -4.93 -12.51
C THR A 17 -3.23 -5.93 -11.75
N ALA A 18 -3.80 -6.61 -10.77
CA ALA A 18 -3.11 -7.66 -10.04
C ALA A 18 -3.00 -8.92 -10.92
N THR A 19 -1.78 -9.43 -11.10
CA THR A 19 -1.53 -10.60 -11.94
C THR A 19 -1.30 -11.90 -11.14
N GLY A 20 -0.96 -11.76 -9.85
CA GLY A 20 -0.81 -12.85 -8.89
C GLY A 20 -2.08 -13.14 -8.09
N GLU A 21 -2.08 -14.26 -7.37
CA GLU A 21 -3.18 -14.68 -6.46
C GLU A 21 -3.24 -13.81 -5.20
N SER A 22 -2.08 -13.36 -4.72
CA SER A 22 -1.94 -12.44 -3.59
C SER A 22 -1.33 -11.10 -4.01
N LEU A 23 -1.74 -10.06 -3.30
CA LEU A 23 -1.11 -8.74 -3.29
C LEU A 23 -0.29 -8.58 -2.02
N PHE A 24 0.95 -8.15 -2.17
CA PHE A 24 1.85 -7.79 -1.10
C PHE A 24 1.97 -6.29 -1.08
N VAL A 25 1.59 -5.67 0.04
CA VAL A 25 1.55 -4.23 0.21
C VAL A 25 2.46 -3.88 1.36
N GLU A 26 3.59 -3.27 1.03
CA GLU A 26 4.54 -2.77 2.01
C GLU A 26 4.37 -1.25 2.13
N LEU A 27 4.11 -0.79 3.36
CA LEU A 27 3.92 0.63 3.67
C LEU A 27 4.88 1.05 4.78
N ALA A 28 5.58 2.15 4.55
CA ALA A 28 6.31 2.87 5.58
C ALA A 28 5.92 4.36 5.55
N CYS A 29 5.84 4.99 6.70
CA CYS A 29 5.61 6.43 6.78
C CYS A 29 6.23 7.06 8.02
N ILE A 30 6.55 8.34 7.91
CA ILE A 30 7.13 9.19 8.96
C ILE A 30 6.51 10.59 8.88
N GLY A 31 6.13 11.17 10.02
CA GLY A 31 5.50 12.49 10.07
C GLY A 31 4.78 12.75 11.38
N SER A 32 3.90 13.76 11.40
CA SER A 32 3.01 14.02 12.53
C SER A 32 2.24 12.77 12.96
N PRO A 33 1.76 12.73 14.22
CA PRO A 33 0.84 11.69 14.67
C PRO A 33 -0.42 11.70 13.80
N GLY A 34 -0.42 10.81 12.81
CA GLY A 34 -1.42 10.68 11.76
C GLY A 34 -1.23 9.33 11.08
N GLY A 35 -2.34 8.69 10.72
CA GLY A 35 -2.31 7.45 9.97
C GLY A 35 -2.19 7.70 8.47
N MET A 36 -1.41 6.89 7.76
CA MET A 36 -1.51 6.71 6.33
C MET A 36 -2.57 5.66 6.04
N SER A 37 -3.44 5.91 5.06
CA SER A 37 -4.40 4.92 4.58
C SER A 37 -4.39 4.78 3.07
N ILE A 38 -4.69 3.56 2.59
CA ILE A 38 -4.84 3.26 1.15
C ILE A 38 -6.26 2.82 0.85
N GLY A 39 -7.00 3.66 0.12
CA GLY A 39 -8.45 3.52 -0.03
C GLY A 39 -8.94 2.23 -0.69
N ALA A 40 -8.20 1.62 -1.63
CA ALA A 40 -8.69 0.44 -2.35
C ALA A 40 -8.48 -0.89 -1.63
N ILE A 41 -7.57 -0.92 -0.66
CA ILE A 41 -7.17 -2.13 0.08
C ILE A 41 -7.39 -1.96 1.59
N THR A 42 -7.94 -0.83 2.01
CA THR A 42 -8.27 -0.47 3.40
C THR A 42 -7.12 -0.70 4.38
N ALA A 43 -5.88 -0.58 3.90
CA ALA A 43 -4.70 -0.67 4.74
C ALA A 43 -4.52 0.65 5.49
N ILE A 44 -4.38 0.60 6.82
CA ILE A 44 -4.14 1.76 7.67
C ILE A 44 -2.88 1.51 8.48
N LYS A 45 -1.98 2.49 8.55
CA LYS A 45 -0.75 2.42 9.32
C LYS A 45 -0.48 3.75 10.04
N SER A 46 -0.14 3.69 11.32
CA SER A 46 0.38 4.85 12.07
C SER A 46 1.78 5.23 11.59
N CYS A 47 2.06 6.52 11.46
CA CYS A 47 3.37 7.01 11.02
C CYS A 47 4.34 7.23 12.19
N ASP A 48 4.52 6.19 13.00
CA ASP A 48 5.39 6.14 14.18
C ASP A 48 6.80 5.59 13.90
N GLY A 49 7.10 5.29 12.63
CA GLY A 49 8.36 4.71 12.17
C GLY A 49 8.29 3.18 12.07
N GLY A 50 8.69 2.66 10.90
CA GLY A 50 8.71 1.23 10.59
C GLY A 50 7.90 0.88 9.34
N ALA A 51 8.06 -0.33 8.82
CA ALA A 51 7.30 -0.84 7.67
C ALA A 51 6.24 -1.86 8.12
N VAL A 52 5.10 -1.92 7.44
CA VAL A 52 4.12 -3.00 7.59
C VAL A 52 3.95 -3.67 6.23
N LEU A 53 4.01 -5.00 6.22
CA LEU A 53 3.68 -5.83 5.07
C LEU A 53 2.31 -6.46 5.28
N ASN A 54 1.38 -6.21 4.37
CA ASN A 54 0.09 -6.87 4.32
C ASN A 54 0.04 -7.81 3.12
N GLU A 55 -0.43 -9.04 3.34
CA GLU A 55 -0.80 -9.95 2.27
C GLU A 55 -2.32 -9.99 2.11
N LEU A 56 -2.77 -9.83 0.88
CA LEU A 56 -4.17 -9.75 0.50
C LEU A 56 -4.43 -10.76 -0.62
N ALA A 57 -5.12 -11.85 -0.30
CA ALA A 57 -5.43 -12.92 -1.24
C ALA A 57 -6.74 -12.66 -2.03
N GLY A 58 -6.88 -13.29 -3.20
CA GLY A 58 -8.13 -13.31 -3.96
C GLY A 58 -8.34 -12.09 -4.87
N TYR A 59 -7.27 -11.38 -5.20
CA TYR A 59 -7.34 -10.15 -5.99
C TYR A 59 -6.86 -10.29 -7.44
N LYS A 60 -6.56 -11.51 -7.89
CA LYS A 60 -6.10 -11.78 -9.26
C LYS A 60 -7.09 -11.28 -10.30
N GLY A 61 -6.59 -10.54 -11.29
CA GLY A 61 -7.40 -9.96 -12.37
C GLY A 61 -8.16 -8.69 -11.99
N HIS A 62 -8.17 -8.29 -10.71
CA HIS A 62 -8.78 -7.03 -10.29
C HIS A 62 -7.89 -5.84 -10.66
N ARG A 63 -8.54 -4.77 -11.11
CA ARG A 63 -7.90 -3.48 -11.36
C ARG A 63 -8.07 -2.58 -10.14
N PHE A 64 -6.97 -2.02 -9.66
CA PHE A 64 -6.92 -1.13 -8.52
C PHE A 64 -6.56 0.28 -8.97
N ALA A 65 -7.26 1.26 -8.40
CA ALA A 65 -6.86 2.66 -8.41
C ALA A 65 -6.62 3.07 -6.97
N LEU A 66 -5.35 3.28 -6.60
CA LEU A 66 -4.99 3.54 -5.22
C LEU A 66 -4.93 5.03 -4.96
N THR A 67 -5.47 5.41 -3.81
CA THR A 67 -5.33 6.76 -3.26
C THR A 67 -4.68 6.61 -1.89
N VAL A 68 -3.58 7.34 -1.71
CA VAL A 68 -2.91 7.50 -0.42
C VAL A 68 -3.52 8.72 0.24
N SER A 69 -4.03 8.51 1.46
CA SER A 69 -4.47 9.60 2.33
C SER A 69 -3.55 9.68 3.53
N ALA A 70 -2.85 10.81 3.67
CA ALA A 70 -1.92 11.10 4.76
C ALA A 70 -1.91 12.61 5.06
N THR A 71 -1.51 13.00 6.27
CA THR A 71 -1.38 14.43 6.61
C THR A 71 -0.32 15.10 5.74
N ALA A 72 -0.48 16.42 5.51
CA ALA A 72 0.35 17.16 4.56
C ALA A 72 1.84 17.21 4.92
N ASP A 73 2.23 16.82 6.13
CA ASP A 73 3.61 16.74 6.63
C ASP A 73 4.13 15.29 6.73
N THR A 74 3.30 14.31 6.38
CA THR A 74 3.68 12.88 6.38
C THR A 74 4.37 12.52 5.08
N SER A 75 5.60 12.04 5.19
CA SER A 75 6.31 11.36 4.10
C SER A 75 6.04 9.86 4.16
N TRP A 76 5.86 9.23 3.01
CA TRP A 76 5.56 7.81 2.92
C TRP A 76 6.29 7.12 1.77
N GLU A 77 6.44 5.82 1.94
CA GLU A 77 6.98 4.87 0.98
C GLU A 77 5.97 3.73 0.81
N LEU A 78 5.70 3.37 -0.43
CA LEU A 78 4.77 2.32 -0.79
C LEU A 78 5.37 1.41 -1.86
N PHE A 79 5.27 0.11 -1.63
CA PHE A 79 5.59 -0.91 -2.62
C PHE A 79 4.45 -1.92 -2.73
N ILE A 80 4.04 -2.23 -3.97
CA ILE A 80 2.98 -3.22 -4.22
C ILE A 80 3.39 -4.23 -5.27
N ALA A 81 3.58 -5.45 -4.82
CA ALA A 81 3.84 -6.61 -5.66
C ALA A 81 2.61 -7.52 -5.71
N SER A 82 2.53 -8.30 -6.78
CA SER A 82 1.59 -9.41 -6.88
C SER A 82 2.38 -10.69 -7.05
N GLY A 83 2.03 -11.73 -6.30
CA GLY A 83 2.75 -13.00 -6.29
C GLY A 83 1.82 -14.20 -6.13
N PRO A 84 2.39 -15.42 -6.06
CA PRO A 84 1.63 -16.59 -5.65
C PRO A 84 1.07 -16.38 -4.24
N ALA A 85 -0.03 -17.06 -3.91
CA ALA A 85 -0.55 -17.07 -2.55
C ALA A 85 0.52 -17.64 -1.61
N SER A 86 0.74 -17.00 -0.46
CA SER A 86 1.61 -17.56 0.55
C SER A 86 1.00 -18.88 1.07
N PRO A 87 1.80 -19.94 1.29
CA PRO A 87 1.28 -21.15 1.91
C PRO A 87 0.71 -20.78 3.29
N ALA A 88 -0.53 -21.18 3.56
CA ALA A 88 -1.08 -21.06 4.91
C ALA A 88 -0.17 -21.81 5.91
N PRO A 89 0.12 -21.24 7.10
CA PRO A 89 0.91 -21.89 8.14
C PRO A 89 0.24 -23.16 8.69
#